data_AF-A0A497B8W6-F1
#
_entry.id   AF-A0A497B8W6-F1
#
_cell.length_a   1.000
_cell.length_b   1.000
_cell.length_c   1.000
_cell.angle_alpha   90.00
_cell.angle_beta   90.00
_cell.angle_gamma   90.00
#
_symmetry.space_group_name_H-M   'P 1'
#
loop_
_entity.id
_entity.type
_entity.pdbx_description
1 polymer ?
#
loop_
_entity_poly.entity_id
_entity_poly.type
_entity_poly.pdbx_seq_one_letter_code
_entity_poly.pdbx_strand_id
1 'polypeptide(L)'
;MSQPNDEGLEITILDFAKVPSADPRRRGRLDYMYTISLPNGRIRIVTIPVEEIESLDEKAKEEKIKEYIRKDLEEYRKWVGKKIKI
;
A
#
# COMPACT_ATOMS: atom_id res chain seq x y z
N MET A 1 21.00 -7.44 10.42
CA MET A 1 21.26 -6.35 9.45
C MET A 1 19.96 -5.58 9.30
N SER A 2 19.81 -4.50 10.08
CA SER A 2 18.68 -3.59 9.97
C SER A 2 19.15 -2.39 9.14
N GLN A 3 18.60 -2.25 7.94
CA GLN A 3 18.76 -1.07 7.08
C GLN A 3 17.42 -0.80 6.40
N PRO A 4 17.19 0.45 5.96
CA PRO A 4 17.10 1.69 6.72
C PRO A 4 15.61 2.02 6.95
N ASN A 5 15.34 3.01 7.80
CA ASN A 5 14.03 3.68 7.83
C ASN A 5 13.61 4.03 6.40
N ASP A 6 12.35 3.85 6.05
CA ASP A 6 11.77 4.31 4.76
C ASP A 6 11.70 5.86 4.67
N GLU A 7 12.44 6.57 5.53
CA GLU A 7 12.67 8.01 5.50
C GLU A 7 13.46 8.35 4.24
N GLY A 8 12.75 8.75 3.19
CA GLY A 8 13.32 9.18 1.91
C GLY A 8 13.10 8.22 0.73
N LEU A 9 12.32 7.15 0.90
CA LEU A 9 11.90 6.32 -0.23
C LEU A 9 10.86 7.07 -1.07
N GLU A 10 11.28 7.58 -2.23
CA GLU A 10 10.38 8.22 -3.18
C GLU A 10 9.61 7.15 -3.97
N ILE A 11 8.28 7.21 -3.90
CA ILE A 11 7.39 6.31 -4.62
C ILE A 11 6.47 7.13 -5.51
N THR A 12 6.11 6.58 -6.67
CA THR A 12 5.20 7.23 -7.59
C THR A 12 3.86 6.52 -7.56
N ILE A 13 2.78 7.23 -7.25
CA ILE A 13 1.42 6.74 -7.48
C ILE A 13 1.15 6.90 -8.98
N LEU A 14 0.96 5.78 -9.68
CA LEU A 14 0.72 5.74 -11.12
C LEU A 14 -0.76 5.94 -11.45
N ASP A 15 -1.63 5.34 -10.64
CA ASP A 15 -3.08 5.36 -10.84
C ASP A 15 -3.80 5.07 -9.51
N PHE A 16 -5.06 5.48 -9.41
CA PHE A 16 -5.94 5.09 -8.32
C PHE A 16 -7.38 4.89 -8.80
N ALA A 17 -8.04 3.85 -8.27
CA ALA A 17 -9.43 3.55 -8.62
C ALA A 17 -10.23 3.13 -7.38
N LYS A 18 -11.52 3.43 -7.37
CA LYS A 18 -12.47 2.93 -6.35
C LYS A 18 -13.06 1.63 -6.84
N VAL A 19 -12.82 0.53 -6.12
CA VAL A 19 -13.22 -0.83 -6.51
C VAL A 19 -14.03 -1.50 -5.40
N PRO A 20 -14.89 -2.49 -5.70
CA PRO A 20 -15.48 -3.34 -4.68
C PRO A 20 -14.41 -4.02 -3.82
N SER A 21 -14.61 -4.07 -2.51
CA SER A 21 -13.65 -4.71 -1.62
C SER A 21 -13.50 -6.19 -1.95
N ALA A 22 -12.25 -6.66 -2.04
CA ALA A 22 -11.93 -8.07 -2.25
C ALA A 22 -12.03 -8.89 -0.95
N ASP A 23 -12.09 -8.25 0.22
CA ASP A 23 -12.26 -8.93 1.50
C ASP A 23 -13.71 -9.43 1.66
N PRO A 24 -13.94 -10.75 1.78
CA PRO A 24 -15.28 -11.31 2.00
C PRO A 24 -16.01 -10.75 3.22
N ARG A 25 -15.26 -10.28 4.24
CA ARG A 25 -15.80 -9.66 5.46
C ARG A 25 -16.32 -8.25 5.23
N ARG A 26 -15.89 -7.59 4.15
CA ARG A 26 -16.27 -6.24 3.75
C ARG A 26 -17.16 -6.25 2.50
N ARG A 27 -18.02 -7.26 2.40
CA ARG A 27 -18.99 -7.40 1.29
C ARG A 27 -19.86 -6.14 1.17
N GLY A 28 -19.93 -5.59 -0.04
CA GLY A 28 -20.69 -4.37 -0.34
C GLY A 28 -19.96 -3.07 0.03
N ARG A 29 -18.75 -3.15 0.61
CA ARG A 29 -17.88 -1.99 0.82
C ARG A 29 -16.95 -1.77 -0.36
N LEU A 30 -16.36 -0.58 -0.40
CA LEU A 30 -15.48 -0.13 -1.47
C LEU A 30 -14.07 0.12 -0.91
N ASP A 31 -13.08 -0.08 -1.76
CA ASP A 31 -11.67 0.17 -1.50
C ASP A 31 -11.10 1.12 -2.55
N TYR A 32 -10.21 2.00 -2.13
CA TYR A 32 -9.29 2.66 -3.05
C TYR A 32 -8.13 1.74 -3.32
N MET A 33 -7.93 1.43 -4.60
CA MET A 33 -6.81 0.66 -5.11
C MET A 33 -5.80 1.62 -5.72
N TYR A 34 -4.63 1.73 -5.11
CA TYR A 34 -3.51 2.55 -5.58
C TYR A 34 -2.48 1.68 -6.28
N THR A 35 -2.17 2.02 -7.52
CA THR A 35 -1.06 1.42 -8.26
C THR A 35 0.18 2.25 -8.03
N ILE A 36 1.22 1.67 -7.42
CA ILE A 36 2.45 2.38 -7.06
C ILE A 36 3.65 1.79 -7.78
N SER A 37 4.58 2.66 -8.16
CA SER A 37 5.89 2.31 -8.70
C SER A 37 6.97 2.55 -7.65
N LEU A 38 7.82 1.56 -7.43
CA LEU A 38 8.99 1.66 -6.55
C LEU A 38 10.23 2.11 -7.34
N PRO A 39 11.27 2.67 -6.67
CA PRO A 39 12.50 3.12 -7.34
C PRO A 39 13.23 2.04 -8.15
N ASN A 40 13.03 0.77 -7.81
CA ASN A 40 13.59 -0.36 -8.54
C ASN A 40 12.73 -0.81 -9.74
N GLY A 41 11.73 -0.01 -10.14
CA GLY A 41 10.84 -0.26 -11.26
C GLY A 41 9.73 -1.29 -10.98
N ARG A 42 9.63 -1.83 -9.76
CA ARG A 42 8.55 -2.76 -9.41
C ARG A 42 7.24 -2.02 -9.21
N ILE A 43 6.18 -2.53 -9.84
CA ILE A 43 4.81 -2.05 -9.65
C ILE A 43 4.14 -2.89 -8.56
N ARG A 44 3.42 -2.24 -7.66
CA ARG A 44 2.63 -2.87 -6.60
C ARG A 44 1.24 -2.24 -6.52
N ILE A 45 0.32 -2.98 -5.92
CA ILE A 45 -1.05 -2.54 -5.68
C ILE A 45 -1.28 -2.49 -4.18
N VAL A 46 -1.71 -1.35 -3.68
CA VAL A 46 -2.07 -1.14 -2.28
C VAL A 46 -3.55 -0.79 -2.22
N THR A 47 -4.30 -1.49 -1.37
CA THR A 47 -5.73 -1.26 -1.20
C THR A 47 -5.99 -0.64 0.17
N ILE A 48 -6.85 0.38 0.19
CA ILE A 48 -7.22 1.12 1.40
C ILE A 48 -8.75 1.20 1.47
N PRO A 49 -9.37 0.86 2.61
CA PRO A 49 -10.78 1.09 2.85
C PRO A 49 -11.19 2.53 2.55
N VAL A 50 -12.24 2.72 1.75
CA VAL A 50 -12.75 4.06 1.41
C VAL A 50 -13.14 4.84 2.66
N GLU A 51 -13.70 4.15 3.65
CA GLU A 51 -14.12 4.73 4.92
C GLU A 51 -12.95 5.31 5.73
N GLU A 52 -11.72 4.84 5.49
CA GLU A 52 -10.51 5.34 6.14
C GLU A 52 -9.88 6.55 5.43
N ILE A 53 -10.39 6.91 4.23
CA ILE A 53 -9.84 7.98 3.39
C ILE A 53 -10.83 9.14 3.21
N GLU A 54 -12.10 8.87 2.90
CA GLU A 54 -13.03 9.92 2.46
C GLU A 54 -13.36 10.96 3.55
N SER A 55 -13.30 10.57 4.82
CA SER A 55 -13.58 11.47 5.96
C SER A 55 -12.37 12.32 6.38
N LEU A 56 -11.19 12.10 5.78
CA LEU A 56 -9.96 12.78 6.16
C LEU A 56 -9.74 14.06 5.33
N ASP A 57 -9.02 15.03 5.90
CA ASP A 57 -8.47 16.14 5.12
C ASP A 57 -7.32 15.67 4.22
N GLU A 58 -6.89 16.52 3.28
CA GLU A 58 -5.88 16.17 2.28
C GLU A 58 -4.55 15.69 2.90
N LYS A 59 -4.09 16.34 3.97
CA LYS A 59 -2.86 15.98 4.66
C LYS A 59 -3.00 14.63 5.37
N ALA A 60 -4.12 14.41 6.03
CA ALA A 60 -4.41 13.17 6.72
C ALA A 60 -4.61 12.00 5.73
N LYS A 61 -5.20 12.25 4.55
CA LYS A 61 -5.27 11.26 3.46
C LYS A 61 -3.88 10.84 3.00
N GLU A 62 -2.99 11.81 2.78
CA GLU A 62 -1.62 11.52 2.35
C GLU A 62 -0.88 10.66 3.38
N GLU A 63 -0.96 11.00 4.66
CA GLU A 63 -0.34 10.20 5.73
C GLU A 63 -0.95 8.80 5.85
N LYS A 64 -2.27 8.68 5.63
CA LYS A 64 -2.95 7.39 5.60
C LYS A 64 -2.49 6.52 4.44
N ILE A 65 -2.33 7.09 3.25
CA ILE A 65 -1.79 6.39 2.08
C ILE A 65 -0.35 5.92 2.37
N LYS A 66 0.50 6.79 2.92
CA LYS A 66 1.87 6.43 3.32
C LYS A 66 1.89 5.30 4.34
N GLU A 67 1.00 5.32 5.33
CA GLU A 67 0.87 4.25 6.34
C GLU A 67 0.62 2.89 5.68
N TYR A 68 -0.35 2.81 4.77
CA TYR A 68 -0.70 1.57 4.08
C TYR A 68 0.42 1.07 3.16
N ILE A 69 1.09 1.99 2.46
CA ILE A 69 2.23 1.65 1.60
C ILE A 69 3.39 1.10 2.43
N ARG A 70 3.72 1.72 3.58
CA ARG A 70 4.76 1.21 4.49
C ARG A 70 4.44 -0.21 4.95
N LYS A 71 3.18 -0.47 5.36
CA LYS A 71 2.75 -1.81 5.76
C LYS A 71 2.91 -2.85 4.65
N ASP A 72 2.52 -2.52 3.41
CA ASP A 72 2.71 -3.41 2.26
C ASP A 72 4.21 -3.68 1.99
N LEU A 73 5.07 -2.66 2.08
CA LEU A 73 6.51 -2.80 1.91
C LEU A 73 7.17 -3.62 3.01
N GLU A 74 6.74 -3.46 4.27
CA GLU A 74 7.20 -4.26 5.40
C GLU A 74 6.85 -5.74 5.22
N GLU A 75 5.59 -6.05 4.86
CA GLU A 75 5.17 -7.41 4.55
C GLU A 75 5.97 -7.99 3.40
N TYR A 76 6.15 -7.21 2.32
CA TYR A 76 6.97 -7.62 1.20
C TYR A 76 8.40 -7.98 1.61
N ARG A 77 9.06 -7.12 2.39
CA ARG A 77 10.44 -7.33 2.86
C ARG A 77 10.61 -8.60 3.69
N LYS A 78 9.57 -9.04 4.41
CA LYS A 78 9.61 -10.32 5.16
C LYS A 78 9.83 -11.52 4.24
N TRP A 79 9.51 -11.43 2.96
CA TRP A 79 9.61 -12.52 1.99
C TRP A 79 10.77 -12.36 1.01
N VAL A 80 11.22 -11.13 0.73
CA VAL A 80 12.32 -10.87 -0.20
C VAL A 80 13.58 -11.62 0.22
N GLY A 81 14.15 -12.39 -0.72
CA GLY A 81 15.41 -13.10 -0.53
C GLY A 81 15.32 -14.38 0.33
N LYS A 82 14.13 -14.73 0.85
CA LYS A 82 13.96 -16.01 1.55
C LYS A 82 14.03 -17.18 0.56
N LYS A 83 14.83 -18.20 0.91
CA LYS A 83 14.86 -19.50 0.23
C LYS A 83 13.88 -20.43 0.94
N ILE A 84 12.87 -20.90 0.22
CA ILE A 84 11.86 -21.83 0.74
C ILE A 84 12.07 -23.16 0.03
N LYS A 85 12.17 -24.25 0.80
CA LYS A 85 12.17 -25.62 0.28
C LYS A 85 10.77 -26.18 0.40
N ILE A 86 10.26 -26.75 -0.69
CA ILE A 86 8.96 -27.42 -0.76
C ILE A 86 9.19 -28.91 -0.59
#